data_AF-A0A3M1LU29-F1
#
_entry.id   AF-A0A3M1LU29-F1
#
_cell.length_a   1.000
_cell.length_b   1.000
_cell.length_c   1.000
_cell.angle_alpha   90.00
_cell.angle_beta   90.00
_cell.angle_gamma   90.00
#
_symmetry.space_group_name_H-M   'P 1'
#
loop_
_entity.id
_entity.type
_entity.pdbx_description
1 polymer ?
#
loop_
_entity_poly.entity_id
_entity_poly.type
_entity_poly.pdbx_seq_one_letter_code
_entity_poly.pdbx_strand_id
1 'polypeptide(L)'
;MTALGIALGYYAALSPWFANLGFTVLYRPLIAGTLVGWLLGDPLTGMQVGAAINVLYLGWIGAGGHLPGDAALAGYLGTALA
;
A
#
# COMPACT_ATOMS: atom_id res chain seq x y z
N MET A 1 7.71 -1.74 -17.35
CA MET A 1 7.74 -2.91 -16.44
C MET A 1 7.29 -2.54 -15.02
N THR A 2 7.73 -1.38 -14.50
CA THR A 2 7.39 -0.89 -13.15
C THR A 2 5.90 -0.70 -12.89
N ALA A 3 5.13 -0.10 -13.82
CA ALA A 3 3.69 0.10 -13.67
C ALA A 3 2.90 -1.22 -13.53
N LEU A 4 3.30 -2.26 -14.28
CA LEU A 4 2.71 -3.60 -14.18
C LEU A 4 3.02 -4.24 -12.82
N GLY A 5 4.24 -4.08 -12.32
CA GLY A 5 4.63 -4.55 -10.98
C GLY A 5 3.82 -3.89 -9.86
N ILE A 6 3.59 -2.58 -9.96
CA ILE A 6 2.77 -1.83 -8.98
C ILE A 6 1.31 -2.31 -9.03
N ALA A 7 0.73 -2.48 -10.23
CA ALA A 7 -0.63 -2.98 -10.39
C ALA A 7 -0.80 -4.40 -9.84
N LEU A 8 0.17 -5.29 -10.07
CA LEU A 8 0.18 -6.64 -9.51
C LEU A 8 0.34 -6.63 -7.98
N GLY A 9 1.17 -5.73 -7.44
CA GLY A 9 1.31 -5.54 -6.00
C GLY A 9 0.01 -5.10 -5.34
N TYR A 10 -0.69 -4.14 -5.94
CA TYR A 10 -2.01 -3.70 -5.48
C TYR A 10 -3.05 -4.83 -5.55
N TYR A 11 -3.09 -5.58 -6.65
CA TYR A 11 -3.98 -6.75 -6.79
C TYR A 11 -3.68 -7.82 -5.72
N ALA A 12 -2.40 -8.11 -5.48
CA ALA A 12 -1.96 -9.06 -4.47
C ALA A 12 -2.38 -8.64 -3.05
N ALA A 13 -2.41 -7.34 -2.75
CA ALA A 13 -2.86 -6.81 -1.47
C ALA A 13 -4.36 -6.99 -1.22
N LEU A 14 -5.17 -6.98 -2.28
CA LEU A 14 -6.63 -7.20 -2.20
C LEU A 14 -7.02 -8.68 -2.27
N SER A 15 -6.06 -9.57 -2.54
CA SER A 15 -6.35 -10.96 -2.84
C SER A 15 -6.03 -11.91 -1.68
N PRO A 16 -6.75 -13.05 -1.56
CA PRO A 16 -6.56 -14.01 -0.47
C PRO A 16 -5.39 -14.99 -0.67
N TRP A 17 -4.69 -14.94 -1.81
CA TRP A 17 -3.67 -15.92 -2.23
C TRP A 17 -2.62 -16.25 -1.17
N PHE A 18 -2.25 -15.25 -0.35
CA PHE A 18 -1.20 -15.38 0.67
C PHE A 18 -1.75 -15.69 2.06
N ALA A 19 -2.70 -16.62 2.18
CA ALA A 19 -3.36 -16.93 3.46
C ALA A 19 -3.88 -15.68 4.19
N ASN A 20 -4.54 -14.78 3.45
CA ASN A 20 -5.01 -13.47 3.92
C ASN A 20 -3.93 -12.46 4.34
N LEU A 21 -2.64 -12.74 4.13
CA LEU A 21 -1.56 -11.76 4.34
C LEU A 21 -1.64 -10.56 3.38
N GLY A 22 -2.38 -10.69 2.28
CA GLY A 22 -2.72 -9.57 1.41
C GLY A 22 -3.33 -8.41 2.20
N PHE A 23 -4.39 -8.69 2.93
CA PHE A 23 -5.10 -7.68 3.71
C PHE A 23 -4.38 -7.24 4.99
N THR A 24 -3.70 -8.14 5.69
CA THR A 24 -3.08 -7.79 6.99
C THR A 24 -1.71 -7.14 6.84
N VAL A 25 -0.97 -7.46 5.78
CA VAL A 25 0.41 -6.99 5.57
C VAL A 25 0.51 -6.12 4.33
N LEU A 26 0.18 -6.65 3.16
CA LEU A 26 0.41 -5.95 1.88
C LEU A 26 -0.51 -4.74 1.67
N TYR A 27 -1.65 -4.70 2.36
CA TYR A 27 -2.60 -3.59 2.36
C TYR A 27 -2.15 -2.42 3.25
N ARG A 28 -1.14 -2.63 4.11
CA ARG A 28 -0.58 -1.55 4.94
C ARG A 28 0.28 -0.63 4.05
N PRO A 29 0.03 0.70 4.03
CA PRO A 29 0.75 1.63 3.14
C PRO A 29 2.27 1.62 3.32
N LEU A 30 2.77 1.30 4.52
CA LEU A 30 4.20 1.19 4.78
C LEU A 30 4.85 0.06 3.96
N ILE A 31 4.22 -1.11 3.95
CA ILE A 31 4.72 -2.27 3.20
C ILE A 31 4.56 -1.98 1.70
N ALA A 32 3.39 -1.50 1.30
CA ALA A 32 3.10 -1.14 -0.08
C ALA A 32 4.13 -0.13 -0.65
N GLY A 33 4.36 0.99 0.05
CA GLY A 33 5.32 2.01 -0.36
C GLY A 33 6.76 1.51 -0.40
N THR A 34 7.15 0.63 0.53
CA THR A 34 8.48 -0.01 0.49
C THR A 34 8.65 -0.90 -0.75
N LEU A 35 7.63 -1.69 -1.11
CA LEU A 35 7.65 -2.53 -2.30
C LEU A 35 7.68 -1.70 -3.59
N VAL A 36 6.93 -0.59 -3.63
CA VAL A 36 6.97 0.34 -4.76
C VAL A 36 8.34 1.01 -4.87
N GLY A 37 8.95 1.45 -3.76
CA GLY A 37 10.30 1.98 -3.74
C GLY A 37 11.33 0.99 -4.30
N TRP A 38 11.21 -0.30 -3.93
CA TRP A 38 12.03 -1.37 -4.53
C TRP A 38 11.85 -1.48 -6.03
N LEU A 39 10.61 -1.42 -6.53
CA LEU A 39 10.32 -1.47 -7.97
C LEU A 39 10.85 -0.25 -8.72
N LEU A 40 10.92 0.91 -8.06
CA LEU A 40 11.43 2.17 -8.63
C LEU A 40 12.94 2.36 -8.46
N GLY A 41 13.60 1.51 -7.65
CA GLY A 41 15.05 1.54 -7.44
C GLY A 41 15.52 2.37 -6.24
N ASP A 42 14.61 3.00 -5.49
CA ASP A 42 14.91 3.72 -4.25
C ASP A 42 14.00 3.22 -3.10
N PRO A 43 14.45 2.20 -2.34
CA PRO A 43 13.72 1.66 -1.20
C PRO A 43 13.44 2.69 -0.11
N LEU A 44 14.39 3.59 0.15
CA LEU A 44 14.37 4.45 1.33
C LEU A 44 13.30 5.52 1.14
N THR A 45 13.30 6.16 -0.02
CA THR A 45 12.29 7.16 -0.38
C THR A 45 10.90 6.53 -0.39
N GLY A 46 10.74 5.33 -0.99
CA GLY A 46 9.45 4.63 -0.98
C GLY A 46 8.95 4.27 0.42
N MET A 47 9.84 3.82 1.31
CA MET A 47 9.51 3.55 2.71
C MET A 47 9.09 4.82 3.45
N GLN A 48 9.79 5.95 3.26
CA GLN A 48 9.45 7.22 3.90
C GLN A 48 8.07 7.72 3.48
N VAL A 49 7.75 7.67 2.18
CA VAL A 49 6.43 8.04 1.67
C VAL A 49 5.35 7.07 2.19
N GLY A 50 5.61 5.76 2.12
CA GLY A 50 4.70 4.75 2.65
C GLY A 50 4.44 4.90 4.16
N ALA A 51 5.45 5.27 4.94
CA ALA A 51 5.33 5.56 6.37
C ALA A 51 4.46 6.78 6.62
N ALA A 52 4.68 7.87 5.88
CA ALA A 52 3.88 9.09 5.98
C ALA A 52 2.40 8.81 5.70
N ILE A 53 2.11 8.03 4.66
CA ILE A 53 0.74 7.61 4.34
C ILE A 53 0.18 6.69 5.43
N ASN A 54 0.98 5.72 5.92
CA ASN A 54 0.53 4.78 6.95
C ASN A 54 0.08 5.47 8.25
N VAL A 55 0.71 6.60 8.61
CA VAL A 55 0.29 7.42 9.76
C VAL A 55 -1.16 7.92 9.60
N LEU A 56 -1.56 8.32 8.39
CA LEU A 56 -2.93 8.74 8.08
C LEU A 56 -3.94 7.58 8.22
N TYR A 57 -3.47 6.34 8.02
CA TYR A 57 -4.26 5.11 8.12
C TYR A 57 -4.16 4.40 9.49
N LEU A 58 -3.56 5.03 10.51
CA LEU A 58 -3.57 4.50 11.88
C LEU A 58 -4.97 4.51 12.48
N GLY A 59 -5.77 5.52 12.16
CA GLY A 59 -7.17 5.64 12.54
C GLY A 59 -8.13 4.99 11.54
N TRP A 60 -7.67 4.03 10.74
CA TRP A 60 -8.50 3.36 9.74
C TRP A 60 -9.59 2.52 10.40
N ILE A 61 -10.72 3.18 10.67
CA ILE A 61 -11.89 2.65 11.37
C ILE A 61 -13.13 3.07 10.57
N GLY A 62 -13.99 2.11 10.23
CA GLY A 62 -15.28 2.41 9.60
C GLY A 62 -16.30 2.89 10.62
N ALA A 63 -16.38 4.21 10.84
CA ALA A 63 -17.39 4.79 11.73
C ALA A 63 -18.69 5.08 10.95
N GLY A 64 -19.85 4.71 11.52
CA GLY A 64 -21.15 5.19 11.07
C GLY A 64 -21.61 4.74 9.66
N GLY A 65 -21.15 3.59 9.17
CA GLY A 65 -21.54 3.06 7.86
C GLY A 65 -20.77 3.64 6.67
N HIS A 66 -19.77 4.50 6.92
CA HIS A 66 -18.83 4.95 5.88
C HIS A 66 -17.66 3.96 5.77
N LEU A 67 -17.38 3.49 4.56
CA LEU A 67 -16.15 2.73 4.31
C LEU A 67 -14.96 3.69 4.38
N PRO A 68 -13.97 3.44 5.25
CA PRO A 68 -12.75 4.23 5.26
C PRO A 68 -11.98 3.97 3.95
N GLY A 69 -11.20 4.98 3.50
CA GLY A 69 -10.52 4.95 2.21
C GLY A 69 -9.63 3.71 1.98
N ASP A 70 -9.33 3.42 0.72
CA ASP A 70 -8.49 2.28 0.35
C ASP A 70 -7.01 2.56 0.66
N ALA A 71 -6.51 1.91 1.72
CA ALA A 71 -5.15 2.07 2.19
C ALA A 71 -4.12 1.44 1.23
N ALA A 72 -4.46 0.34 0.57
CA ALA A 72 -3.56 -0.26 -0.41
C ALA A 72 -3.40 0.68 -1.60
N LEU A 73 -4.50 1.21 -2.14
CA LEU A 73 -4.41 2.12 -3.28
C LEU A 73 -3.57 3.35 -2.93
N ALA A 74 -3.80 3.93 -1.75
CA ALA A 74 -3.00 5.06 -1.27
C ALA A 74 -1.51 4.70 -1.14
N GLY A 75 -1.18 3.52 -0.62
CA GLY A 75 0.21 3.06 -0.50
C GLY A 75 0.89 2.76 -1.84
N TYR A 76 0.26 2.00 -2.72
CA TYR A 76 0.87 1.61 -4.01
C TYR A 76 0.91 2.77 -5.01
N LEU A 77 -0.21 3.46 -5.21
CA LEU A 77 -0.28 4.56 -6.18
C LEU A 77 0.32 5.85 -5.62
N GLY A 78 0.05 6.16 -4.35
CA GLY A 78 0.55 7.39 -3.73
C GLY A 78 2.07 7.40 -3.64
N THR A 79 2.71 6.26 -3.34
CA THR A 79 4.18 6.18 -3.38
C THR A 79 4.74 6.19 -4.80
N ALA A 80 4.01 5.66 -5.80
CA ALA A 80 4.48 5.66 -7.17
C ALA A 80 4.50 7.05 -7.84
N LEU A 81 3.68 7.98 -7.31
CA LEU A 81 3.53 9.34 -7.82
C LEU A 81 4.32 10.40 -7.03
N ALA A 82 4.92 10.00 -5.90
CA ALA A 82 5.74 10.85 -5.05
C ALA A 82 7.17 10.96 -5.59
#